data_AF-A0A850H582-F1
#
_entry.id   AF-A0A850H582-F1
#
_cell.length_a   1.000
_cell.length_b   1.000
_cell.length_c   1.000
_cell.angle_alpha   90.00
_cell.angle_beta   90.00
_cell.angle_gamma   90.00
#
_symmetry.space_group_name_H-M   'P 1'
#
loop_
_entity.id
_entity.type
_entity.pdbx_description
1 polymer ?
#
loop_
_entity_poly.entity_id
_entity_poly.type
_entity_poly.pdbx_seq_one_letter_code
_entity_poly.pdbx_strand_id
1 'polypeptide(L)'
;MSPVKDHPASLGRQLVEQIRIIGRSLRREALALIVILLVLTAIGLFEAIRGGVGLNADPELLLATLPLALLLPFAIWRAEPAFADAFVWFMPVSRQRVAATKVVAGAFWLLVLVLLVFAWIAALALGSGGSMGETEQRLVGDASTSFTQLELRRWSPPLWLWFVPVFSALIVYLLASAALLGLRHPLRILGVVLFGGAMLLAIVFAASPGGAVGQSLMRWQDLAANGSLGYNLAFTAGVSSLSDEWMRADGQTVSVWRDLPSLRSWATAMLSWFAAAVILLLAAIARHRERTG
;
A
#
# COMPACT_ATOMS: atom_id res chain seq x y z
N MET A 1 -52.11 -4.08 -17.95
CA MET A 1 -50.65 -4.08 -17.71
C MET A 1 -50.42 -4.10 -16.22
N SER A 2 -49.99 -5.25 -15.69
CA SER A 2 -49.62 -5.41 -14.28
C SER A 2 -48.32 -4.62 -14.03
N PRO A 3 -48.22 -3.80 -12.97
CA PRO A 3 -46.95 -3.19 -12.62
C PRO A 3 -46.01 -4.30 -12.15
N VAL A 4 -44.94 -4.52 -12.90
CA VAL A 4 -43.81 -5.34 -12.45
C VAL A 4 -43.29 -4.68 -11.17
N LYS A 5 -43.55 -5.31 -10.02
CA LYS A 5 -42.91 -4.97 -8.75
C LYS A 5 -41.45 -5.38 -8.87
N ASP A 6 -40.64 -4.51 -9.47
CA ASP A 6 -39.18 -4.59 -9.36
C ASP A 6 -38.84 -4.51 -7.87
N HIS A 7 -38.61 -5.68 -7.27
CA HIS A 7 -38.06 -5.74 -5.93
C HIS A 7 -36.69 -5.08 -6.00
N PRO A 8 -36.40 -4.07 -5.16
CA PRO A 8 -35.09 -3.45 -5.16
C PRO A 8 -34.05 -4.55 -4.95
N ALA A 9 -33.16 -4.74 -5.93
CA ALA A 9 -32.16 -5.79 -5.88
C ALA A 9 -31.43 -5.71 -4.54
N SER A 10 -31.39 -6.82 -3.79
CA SER A 10 -30.70 -6.91 -2.50
C SER A 10 -29.26 -6.42 -2.64
N LEU A 11 -28.73 -5.72 -1.63
CA LEU A 11 -27.35 -5.22 -1.60
C LEU A 11 -26.30 -6.26 -2.03
N GLY A 12 -26.47 -7.52 -1.60
CA GLY A 12 -25.57 -8.61 -1.98
C GLY A 12 -25.54 -8.88 -3.48
N ARG A 13 -26.69 -8.84 -4.18
CA ARG A 13 -26.73 -8.99 -5.64
C ARG A 13 -26.02 -7.84 -6.34
N GLN A 14 -26.23 -6.60 -5.88
CA GLN A 14 -25.55 -5.42 -6.43
C GLN A 14 -24.03 -5.53 -6.25
N LEU A 15 -23.55 -5.96 -5.08
CA LEU A 15 -22.13 -6.19 -4.83
C LEU A 15 -21.54 -7.26 -5.76
N VAL A 16 -22.19 -8.42 -5.88
CA VAL A 16 -21.72 -9.52 -6.75
C VAL A 16 -21.65 -9.08 -8.20
N GLU A 17 -22.64 -8.31 -8.65
CA GLU A 17 -22.67 -7.79 -10.01
C GLU A 17 -21.56 -6.75 -10.24
N GLN A 18 -21.33 -5.83 -9.30
CA GLN A 18 -20.23 -4.87 -9.36
C GLN A 18 -18.86 -5.57 -9.37
N ILE A 19 -18.66 -6.61 -8.56
CA ILE A 19 -17.44 -7.44 -8.59
C ILE A 19 -17.24 -8.04 -9.98
N ARG A 20 -18.29 -8.59 -10.60
CA ARG A 20 -18.20 -9.19 -11.94
C ARG A 20 -17.91 -8.15 -13.02
N ILE A 21 -18.53 -6.98 -12.95
CA ILE A 21 -18.32 -5.88 -13.90
C ILE A 21 -16.89 -5.37 -13.82
N ILE A 22 -16.42 -5.04 -12.61
CA ILE A 22 -15.04 -4.58 -12.37
C ILE A 22 -14.03 -5.65 -12.82
N GLY A 23 -14.30 -6.93 -12.52
CA GLY A 23 -13.43 -8.01 -12.95
C GLY A 23 -13.30 -8.10 -14.48
N ARG A 24 -14.38 -7.83 -15.22
CA ARG A 24 -14.32 -7.77 -16.68
C ARG A 24 -13.58 -6.53 -17.19
N SER A 25 -13.72 -5.38 -16.53
CA SER A 25 -13.02 -4.16 -16.94
C SER A 25 -11.51 -4.25 -16.73
N LEU A 26 -11.06 -4.98 -15.69
CA LEU A 26 -9.64 -5.14 -15.35
C LEU A 26 -8.90 -6.20 -16.19
N ARG A 27 -9.53 -6.80 -17.21
CA ARG A 27 -8.92 -7.90 -17.98
C ARG A 27 -7.62 -7.50 -18.68
N ARG A 28 -7.53 -6.27 -19.21
CA ARG A 28 -6.33 -5.82 -19.92
C ARG A 28 -5.17 -5.59 -18.96
N GLU A 29 -5.48 -4.98 -17.81
CA GLU A 29 -4.57 -4.73 -16.72
C GLU A 29 -4.08 -6.05 -16.12
N ALA A 30 -4.97 -7.04 -15.97
CA ALA A 30 -4.61 -8.39 -15.53
C ALA A 30 -3.69 -9.11 -16.53
N LEU A 31 -3.94 -8.98 -17.84
CA LEU A 31 -3.03 -9.53 -18.86
C LEU A 31 -1.65 -8.88 -18.80
N ALA A 32 -1.57 -7.56 -18.67
CA ALA A 32 -0.30 -6.86 -18.50
C ALA A 32 0.45 -7.33 -17.25
N LEU A 33 -0.26 -7.48 -16.13
CA LEU A 33 0.31 -8.00 -14.90
C LEU A 33 0.85 -9.43 -15.08
N ILE A 34 0.10 -10.32 -15.73
CA ILE A 34 0.55 -11.69 -16.01
C ILE A 34 1.85 -11.68 -16.82
N VAL A 35 1.95 -10.84 -17.86
CA VAL A 35 3.18 -10.71 -18.66
C VAL A 35 4.36 -10.25 -17.79
N ILE A 36 4.15 -9.23 -16.94
CA ILE A 36 5.19 -8.76 -16.01
C ILE A 36 5.63 -9.88 -15.06
N LEU A 37 4.68 -10.59 -14.44
CA LEU A 37 4.97 -11.70 -13.53
C LEU A 37 5.71 -12.84 -14.23
N LEU A 38 5.37 -13.15 -15.49
CA LEU A 38 6.10 -14.15 -16.29
C LEU A 38 7.54 -13.74 -16.56
N VAL A 39 7.77 -12.47 -16.92
CA VAL A 39 9.13 -11.94 -17.13
C VAL A 39 9.94 -12.00 -15.84
N LEU A 40 9.36 -11.55 -14.72
CA LEU A 40 10.01 -11.63 -13.40
C LEU A 40 10.28 -13.08 -12.96
N THR A 41 9.38 -14.00 -13.29
CA THR A 41 9.57 -15.44 -13.05
C THR A 41 10.77 -15.97 -13.82
N ALA A 42 10.89 -15.63 -15.11
CA ALA A 42 12.01 -16.06 -15.93
C ALA A 42 13.35 -15.51 -15.42
N ILE A 43 13.38 -14.24 -15.01
CA ILE A 43 14.57 -13.61 -14.42
C ILE A 43 14.94 -14.29 -13.10
N GLY A 44 13.99 -14.43 -12.17
CA GLY A 44 14.25 -15.02 -10.86
C GLY A 44 14.72 -16.48 -10.95
N LEU A 45 14.08 -17.29 -11.81
CA LEU A 45 14.52 -18.67 -12.02
C LEU A 45 15.91 -18.74 -12.68
N PHE A 46 16.21 -17.86 -13.63
CA PHE A 46 17.54 -17.80 -14.24
C PHE A 46 18.63 -17.46 -13.21
N GLU A 47 18.36 -16.50 -12.31
CA GLU A 47 19.27 -16.14 -11.22
C GLU A 47 19.44 -17.29 -10.21
N ALA A 48 18.35 -17.95 -9.83
CA ALA A 48 18.40 -19.10 -8.91
C ALA A 48 19.24 -20.25 -9.50
N ILE A 49 19.04 -20.57 -10.79
CA ILE A 49 19.80 -21.63 -11.48
C ILE A 49 21.28 -21.25 -11.59
N ARG A 50 21.58 -19.98 -11.93
CA ARG A 50 22.96 -19.52 -12.12
C ARG A 50 23.73 -19.37 -10.80
N GLY A 51 23.05 -18.89 -9.76
CA GLY A 51 23.63 -18.65 -8.44
C GLY A 51 23.70 -19.90 -7.57
N GLY A 52 22.90 -20.93 -7.87
CA GLY A 52 22.82 -22.15 -7.05
C GLY A 52 22.19 -21.92 -5.68
N VAL A 53 21.50 -20.79 -5.48
CA VAL A 53 20.82 -20.40 -4.23
C VAL A 53 19.33 -20.26 -4.53
N GLY A 54 18.49 -20.86 -3.68
CA GLY A 54 17.03 -20.74 -3.79
C GLY A 54 16.55 -19.32 -3.50
N LEU A 55 15.41 -18.93 -4.09
CA LEU A 55 14.81 -17.62 -3.87
C LEU A 55 14.05 -17.62 -2.54
N ASN A 56 14.32 -16.66 -1.66
CA ASN A 56 13.58 -16.50 -0.42
C ASN A 56 12.35 -15.62 -0.63
N ALA A 57 11.22 -16.01 -0.04
CA ALA A 57 10.01 -15.21 -0.05
C ALA A 57 9.98 -14.30 1.17
N ASP A 58 10.21 -13.00 0.96
CA ASP A 58 10.11 -12.01 2.02
C ASP A 58 8.78 -11.23 1.97
N PRO A 59 8.20 -10.87 3.13
CA PRO A 59 6.98 -10.07 3.18
C PRO A 59 7.08 -8.74 2.42
N GLU A 60 8.28 -8.15 2.36
CA GLU A 60 8.55 -6.87 1.69
C GLU A 60 8.31 -6.93 0.18
N LEU A 61 8.49 -8.09 -0.45
CA LEU A 61 8.22 -8.28 -1.87
C LEU A 61 6.76 -8.04 -2.22
N LEU A 62 5.83 -8.23 -1.27
CA LEU A 62 4.43 -7.91 -1.46
C LEU A 62 4.14 -6.41 -1.49
N LEU A 63 5.07 -5.56 -1.03
CA LEU A 63 4.93 -4.10 -1.14
C LEU A 63 4.93 -3.64 -2.62
N ALA A 64 5.37 -4.49 -3.54
CA ALA A 64 5.18 -4.29 -4.98
C ALA A 64 3.70 -4.16 -5.39
N THR A 65 2.75 -4.51 -4.51
CA THR A 65 1.32 -4.32 -4.72
C THR A 65 0.84 -2.88 -4.45
N LEU A 66 1.63 -2.04 -3.76
CA LEU A 66 1.26 -0.66 -3.42
C LEU A 66 0.99 0.23 -4.65
N PRO A 67 1.83 0.24 -5.70
CA PRO A 67 1.53 0.99 -6.92
C PRO A 67 0.23 0.54 -7.57
N LEU A 68 -0.05 -0.77 -7.56
CA LEU A 68 -1.29 -1.31 -8.12
C LEU A 68 -2.50 -0.88 -7.27
N ALA A 69 -2.36 -0.88 -5.95
CA ALA A 69 -3.39 -0.39 -5.02
C ALA A 69 -3.72 1.09 -5.24
N LEU A 70 -2.70 1.92 -5.51
CA LEU A 70 -2.84 3.34 -5.83
C LEU A 70 -3.57 3.56 -7.17
N LEU A 71 -3.27 2.75 -8.18
CA LEU A 71 -3.82 2.89 -9.54
C LEU A 71 -5.19 2.24 -9.72
N LEU A 72 -5.53 1.24 -8.90
CA LEU A 72 -6.76 0.47 -9.03
C LEU A 72 -8.04 1.32 -9.02
N PRO A 73 -8.20 2.34 -8.16
CA PRO A 73 -9.37 3.22 -8.23
C PRO A 73 -9.50 3.90 -9.61
N PHE A 74 -8.41 4.40 -10.19
CA PHE A 74 -8.47 5.03 -11.50
C PHE A 74 -8.95 4.08 -12.60
N ALA A 75 -8.51 2.82 -12.56
CA ALA A 75 -8.96 1.79 -13.49
C ALA A 75 -10.47 1.49 -13.32
N ILE A 76 -10.95 1.36 -12.09
CA ILE A 76 -12.35 1.07 -11.75
C ILE A 76 -13.29 2.19 -12.23
N TRP A 77 -12.86 3.44 -12.09
CA TRP A 77 -13.66 4.61 -12.42
C TRP A 77 -13.44 5.11 -13.85
N ARG A 78 -12.64 4.43 -14.68
CA ARG A 78 -12.36 4.84 -16.06
C ARG A 78 -13.59 4.75 -16.97
N ALA A 79 -14.39 3.68 -16.82
CA ALA A 79 -15.55 3.42 -17.69
C ALA A 79 -16.79 4.24 -17.29
N GLU A 80 -16.91 4.57 -16.01
CA GLU A 80 -18.00 5.36 -15.44
C GLU A 80 -17.37 6.40 -14.51
N PRO A 81 -17.04 7.59 -15.03
CA PRO A 81 -16.39 8.61 -14.24
C PRO A 81 -17.29 9.02 -13.07
N ALA A 82 -16.72 9.16 -11.87
CA ALA A 82 -17.44 9.64 -10.69
C ALA A 82 -18.08 11.04 -10.89
N PHE A 83 -17.64 11.78 -11.91
CA PHE A 83 -17.99 13.18 -12.16
C PHE A 83 -18.51 13.45 -13.59
N ALA A 84 -18.76 12.45 -14.43
CA ALA A 84 -19.33 12.68 -15.76
C ALA A 84 -20.85 12.72 -15.70
N ASP A 85 -21.50 13.51 -16.56
CA ASP A 85 -22.97 13.65 -16.73
C ASP A 85 -23.67 12.37 -17.26
N ALA A 86 -23.19 11.18 -16.88
CA ALA A 86 -23.59 9.90 -17.45
C ALA A 86 -24.76 9.24 -16.70
N PHE A 87 -25.92 9.14 -17.37
CA PHE A 87 -27.09 8.23 -17.23
C PHE A 87 -27.50 7.64 -15.84
N VAL A 88 -26.56 7.19 -15.00
CA VAL A 88 -26.78 6.75 -13.61
C VAL A 88 -27.38 7.89 -12.75
N TRP A 89 -27.20 9.15 -13.16
CA TRP A 89 -27.80 10.34 -12.54
C TRP A 89 -29.33 10.40 -12.59
N PHE A 90 -29.98 9.52 -13.36
CA PHE A 90 -31.45 9.43 -13.44
C PHE A 90 -32.04 8.23 -12.68
N MET A 91 -31.21 7.38 -12.05
CA MET A 91 -31.71 6.24 -11.29
C MET A 91 -32.07 6.61 -9.84
N PRO A 92 -33.15 6.05 -9.26
CA PRO A 92 -33.64 6.37 -7.91
C PRO A 92 -32.76 5.81 -6.77
N VAL A 93 -31.48 5.50 -7.02
CA VAL A 93 -30.57 4.90 -6.03
C VAL A 93 -29.66 5.96 -5.46
N SER A 94 -29.43 5.95 -4.13
CA SER A 94 -28.54 6.92 -3.50
C SER A 94 -27.10 6.80 -4.02
N ARG A 95 -26.56 7.92 -4.52
CA ARG A 95 -25.20 8.05 -5.10
C ARG A 95 -24.11 7.46 -4.19
N GLN A 96 -24.29 7.64 -2.88
CA GLN A 96 -23.39 7.15 -1.84
C GLN A 96 -23.32 5.62 -1.80
N ARG A 97 -24.47 4.94 -1.98
CA ARG A 97 -24.53 3.48 -1.93
C ARG A 97 -23.83 2.86 -3.13
N VAL A 98 -23.99 3.46 -4.31
CA VAL A 98 -23.30 3.00 -5.53
C VAL A 98 -21.80 3.20 -5.40
N ALA A 99 -21.35 4.38 -4.97
CA ALA A 99 -19.93 4.67 -4.76
C ALA A 99 -19.30 3.73 -3.72
N ALA A 100 -19.96 3.53 -2.56
CA ALA A 100 -19.49 2.62 -1.53
C ALA A 100 -19.42 1.16 -2.04
N THR A 101 -20.45 0.69 -2.75
CA THR A 101 -20.50 -0.67 -3.33
C THR A 101 -19.35 -0.88 -4.32
N LYS A 102 -19.05 0.12 -5.16
CA LYS A 102 -17.98 0.07 -6.16
C LYS A 102 -16.59 0.06 -5.51
N VAL A 103 -16.39 0.85 -4.44
CA VAL A 103 -15.15 0.85 -3.65
C VAL A 103 -14.96 -0.49 -2.94
N VAL A 104 -16.01 -1.07 -2.34
CA VAL A 104 -15.93 -2.39 -1.70
C VAL A 104 -15.61 -3.48 -2.73
N ALA A 105 -16.24 -3.45 -3.90
CA ALA A 105 -15.96 -4.39 -4.98
C ALA A 105 -14.52 -4.25 -5.52
N GLY A 106 -13.98 -3.02 -5.57
CA GLY A 106 -12.58 -2.79 -5.89
C GLY A 106 -11.61 -3.29 -4.83
N ALA A 107 -11.92 -3.08 -3.54
CA ALA A 107 -11.15 -3.63 -2.43
C ALA A 107 -11.10 -5.17 -2.47
N PHE A 108 -12.20 -5.82 -2.87
CA PHE A 108 -12.21 -7.27 -3.09
C PHE A 108 -11.20 -7.69 -4.17
N TRP A 109 -11.18 -7.02 -5.32
CA TRP A 109 -10.21 -7.31 -6.39
C TRP A 109 -8.76 -6.99 -5.99
N LEU A 110 -8.55 -5.99 -5.14
CA LEU A 110 -7.23 -5.74 -4.55
C LEU A 110 -6.78 -6.90 -3.67
N LEU A 111 -7.65 -7.42 -2.81
CA LEU A 111 -7.31 -8.57 -1.96
C LEU A 111 -7.02 -9.82 -2.79
N VAL A 112 -7.78 -10.05 -3.87
CA VAL A 112 -7.51 -11.12 -4.84
C VAL A 112 -6.13 -10.92 -5.49
N LEU A 113 -5.81 -9.69 -5.90
CA LEU A 113 -4.51 -9.35 -6.48
C LEU A 113 -3.36 -9.62 -5.50
N VAL A 114 -3.46 -9.16 -4.25
CA VAL A 114 -2.44 -9.38 -3.22
C VAL A 114 -2.26 -10.89 -2.97
N LEU A 115 -3.36 -11.64 -2.91
CA LEU A 115 -3.32 -13.09 -2.75
C LEU A 115 -2.64 -13.80 -3.92
N LEU A 116 -2.90 -13.36 -5.16
CA LEU A 116 -2.25 -13.90 -6.35
C LEU A 116 -0.75 -13.63 -6.36
N VAL A 117 -0.33 -12.41 -6.00
CA VAL A 117 1.11 -12.06 -5.91
C VAL A 117 1.78 -12.86 -4.79
N PHE A 118 1.12 -13.02 -3.65
CA PHE A 118 1.62 -13.88 -2.57
C PHE A 118 1.77 -15.34 -3.00
N ALA A 119 0.75 -15.91 -3.64
CA ALA A 119 0.81 -17.28 -4.16
C ALA A 119 1.93 -17.44 -5.20
N TRP A 120 2.13 -16.43 -6.05
CA TRP A 120 3.20 -16.40 -7.03
C TRP A 120 4.60 -16.38 -6.40
N ILE A 121 4.84 -15.49 -5.43
CA ILE A 121 6.12 -15.43 -4.69
C ILE A 121 6.37 -16.75 -3.95
N ALA A 122 5.35 -17.29 -3.28
CA ALA A 122 5.45 -18.57 -2.59
C ALA A 122 5.78 -19.72 -3.55
N ALA A 123 5.18 -19.74 -4.74
CA ALA A 123 5.47 -20.73 -5.77
C ALA A 123 6.91 -20.61 -6.29
N LEU A 124 7.44 -19.39 -6.46
CA LEU A 124 8.84 -19.17 -6.85
C LEU A 124 9.83 -19.64 -5.78
N ALA A 125 9.56 -19.32 -4.52
CA ALA A 125 10.43 -19.74 -3.42
C ALA A 125 10.46 -21.27 -3.29
N LEU A 126 9.29 -21.91 -3.25
CA LEU A 126 9.20 -23.36 -3.17
C LEU A 126 9.76 -24.06 -4.42
N GLY A 127 9.53 -23.51 -5.61
CA GLY A 127 9.99 -24.08 -6.87
C GLY A 127 11.50 -23.96 -7.09
N SER A 128 12.15 -22.96 -6.50
CA SER A 128 13.60 -22.77 -6.54
C SER A 128 14.35 -23.45 -5.39
N GLY A 129 13.63 -24.12 -4.47
CA GLY A 129 14.22 -24.74 -3.27
C GLY A 129 14.56 -23.76 -2.15
N GLY A 130 14.08 -22.52 -2.22
CA GLY A 130 14.23 -21.53 -1.15
C GLY A 130 13.19 -21.69 -0.05
N SER A 131 13.12 -20.71 0.87
CA SER A 131 12.23 -20.76 2.04
C SER A 131 11.19 -19.63 2.09
N MET A 132 10.12 -19.86 2.84
CA MET A 132 9.15 -18.83 3.23
C MET A 132 9.70 -18.04 4.41
N GLY A 133 10.16 -16.83 4.14
CA GLY A 133 10.91 -16.00 5.08
C GLY A 133 12.35 -16.47 5.24
N GLU A 134 13.29 -15.53 5.26
CA GLU A 134 14.68 -15.82 5.55
C GLU A 134 14.92 -15.92 7.07
N THR A 135 15.62 -16.97 7.51
CA THR A 135 16.09 -17.06 8.89
C THR A 135 17.47 -16.43 8.99
N GLU A 136 17.51 -15.18 9.44
CA GLU A 136 18.73 -14.39 9.47
C GLU A 136 19.29 -14.28 10.89
N GLN A 137 20.59 -14.00 10.99
CA GLN A 137 21.20 -13.54 12.22
C GLN A 137 21.27 -12.01 12.16
N ARG A 138 20.53 -11.35 13.04
CA ARG A 138 20.47 -9.88 13.12
C ARG A 138 21.27 -9.39 14.32
N LEU A 139 22.13 -8.41 14.09
CA LEU A 139 22.78 -7.66 15.16
C LEU A 139 21.77 -6.66 15.72
N VAL A 140 21.35 -6.87 16.97
CA VAL A 140 20.36 -6.04 17.65
C VAL A 140 21.03 -5.28 18.78
N GLY A 141 20.84 -3.97 18.83
CA GLY A 141 21.33 -3.12 19.90
C GLY A 141 21.46 -1.66 19.45
N ASP A 142 21.85 -0.81 20.40
CA ASP A 142 22.06 0.60 20.11
C ASP A 142 23.44 0.81 19.49
N ALA A 143 23.46 1.06 18.17
CA ALA A 143 24.69 1.33 17.43
C ALA A 143 25.41 2.61 17.90
N SER A 144 24.71 3.49 18.64
CA SER A 144 25.29 4.75 19.13
C SER A 144 26.17 4.60 20.36
N THR A 145 26.10 3.47 21.08
CA THR A 145 26.78 3.28 22.37
C THR A 145 28.05 2.41 22.28
N SER A 146 28.02 1.22 21.67
CA SER A 146 29.23 0.42 21.37
C SER A 146 28.91 -0.86 20.58
N PHE A 147 29.78 -1.24 19.63
CA PHE A 147 29.66 -2.51 18.88
C PHE A 147 29.73 -3.76 19.78
N THR A 148 30.41 -3.66 20.93
CA THR A 148 30.55 -4.77 21.89
C THR A 148 29.26 -5.08 22.67
N GLN A 149 28.25 -4.21 22.59
CA GLN A 149 26.94 -4.38 23.23
C GLN A 149 25.87 -4.90 22.25
N LEU A 150 26.24 -5.15 20.99
CA LEU A 150 25.32 -5.70 19.99
C LEU A 150 25.12 -7.20 20.22
N GLU A 151 23.88 -7.61 20.37
CA GLU A 151 23.50 -9.02 20.51
C GLU A 151 23.18 -9.62 19.15
N LEU A 152 23.78 -10.77 18.85
CA LEU A 152 23.43 -11.54 17.67
C LEU A 152 22.16 -12.35 17.96
N ARG A 153 21.04 -11.96 17.37
CA ARG A 153 19.75 -12.63 17.58
C ARG A 153 19.31 -13.32 16.30
N ARG A 154 18.97 -14.61 16.40
CA ARG A 154 18.31 -15.35 15.32
C ARG A 154 16.89 -14.81 15.14
N TRP A 155 16.56 -14.41 13.93
CA TRP A 155 15.26 -13.85 13.60
C TRP A 155 14.64 -14.59 12.41
N SER A 156 13.34 -14.78 12.46
CA SER A 156 12.53 -15.33 11.38
C SER A 156 11.24 -14.52 11.29
N PRO A 157 10.75 -14.15 10.08
CA PRO A 157 9.56 -13.32 9.94
C PRO A 157 8.34 -13.97 10.63
N PRO A 158 7.79 -13.37 11.69
CA PRO A 158 6.56 -13.87 12.27
C PRO A 158 5.39 -13.76 11.30
N LEU A 159 4.41 -14.66 11.43
CA LEU A 159 3.24 -14.74 10.54
C LEU A 159 2.50 -13.40 10.36
N TRP A 160 2.49 -12.56 11.40
CA TRP A 160 1.77 -11.29 11.34
C TRP A 160 2.38 -10.29 10.35
N LEU A 161 3.68 -10.37 10.05
CA LEU A 161 4.35 -9.49 9.09
C LEU A 161 3.80 -9.67 7.67
N TRP A 162 3.26 -10.85 7.35
CA TRP A 162 2.63 -11.11 6.05
C TRP A 162 1.31 -10.36 5.86
N PHE A 163 0.68 -9.86 6.93
CA PHE A 163 -0.48 -8.99 6.83
C PHE A 163 -0.11 -7.52 6.60
N VAL A 164 1.14 -7.11 6.87
CA VAL A 164 1.59 -5.72 6.72
C VAL A 164 1.33 -5.22 5.29
N PRO A 165 1.74 -5.93 4.22
CA PRO A 165 1.52 -5.48 2.85
C PRO A 165 0.03 -5.47 2.46
N VAL A 166 -0.77 -6.40 3.02
CA VAL A 166 -2.22 -6.47 2.80
C VAL A 166 -2.91 -5.20 3.30
N PHE A 167 -2.66 -4.83 4.56
CA PHE A 167 -3.25 -3.62 5.15
C PHE A 167 -2.67 -2.35 4.52
N SER A 168 -1.40 -2.35 4.17
CA SER A 168 -0.75 -1.24 3.48
C SER A 168 -1.40 -0.95 2.13
N ALA A 169 -1.58 -1.98 1.31
CA ALA A 169 -2.29 -1.88 0.04
C ALA A 169 -3.73 -1.40 0.24
N LEU A 170 -4.43 -1.93 1.25
CA LEU A 170 -5.81 -1.53 1.52
C LEU A 170 -5.91 -0.05 1.95
N ILE A 171 -5.02 0.43 2.83
CA ILE A 171 -4.95 1.84 3.25
C ILE A 171 -4.69 2.73 2.03
N VAL A 172 -3.70 2.39 1.20
CA VAL A 172 -3.37 3.16 -0.02
C VAL A 172 -4.56 3.19 -0.98
N TYR A 173 -5.23 2.06 -1.18
CA TYR A 173 -6.42 1.97 -2.02
C TYR A 173 -7.57 2.84 -1.51
N LEU A 174 -7.82 2.86 -0.19
CA LEU A 174 -8.85 3.69 0.42
C LEU A 174 -8.53 5.18 0.29
N LEU A 175 -7.27 5.58 0.54
CA LEU A 175 -6.82 6.96 0.38
C LEU A 175 -6.92 7.40 -1.08
N ALA A 176 -6.51 6.55 -2.03
CA ALA A 176 -6.62 6.82 -3.46
C ALA A 176 -8.09 6.93 -3.91
N SER A 177 -8.97 6.07 -3.39
CA SER A 177 -10.42 6.12 -3.64
C SER A 177 -11.04 7.39 -3.05
N ALA A 178 -10.64 7.79 -1.84
CA ALA A 178 -11.08 9.02 -1.19
C ALA A 178 -10.63 10.26 -1.98
N ALA A 179 -9.38 10.29 -2.42
CA ALA A 179 -8.84 11.37 -3.26
C ALA A 179 -9.58 11.46 -4.60
N LEU A 180 -9.80 10.32 -5.26
CA LEU A 180 -10.53 10.26 -6.52
C LEU A 180 -11.97 10.76 -6.38
N LEU A 181 -12.67 10.40 -5.31
CA LEU A 181 -14.05 10.81 -5.07
C LEU A 181 -14.18 12.24 -4.52
N GLY A 182 -13.21 12.69 -3.75
CA GLY A 182 -13.24 13.97 -3.05
C GLY A 182 -12.67 15.14 -3.84
N LEU A 183 -11.81 14.87 -4.84
CA LEU A 183 -11.08 15.89 -5.59
C LEU A 183 -11.52 15.93 -7.06
N ARG A 184 -11.64 17.14 -7.61
CA ARG A 184 -11.99 17.35 -9.03
C ARG A 184 -10.85 16.96 -9.99
N HIS A 185 -9.60 17.13 -9.56
CA HIS A 185 -8.40 16.81 -10.34
C HIS A 185 -7.36 16.09 -9.47
N PRO A 186 -7.61 14.83 -9.08
CA PRO A 186 -6.79 14.12 -8.09
C PRO A 186 -5.32 14.00 -8.51
N LEU A 187 -5.06 13.68 -9.78
CA LEU A 187 -3.68 13.57 -10.30
C LEU A 187 -2.94 14.91 -10.32
N ARG A 188 -3.65 16.02 -10.60
CA ARG A 188 -3.03 17.36 -10.57
C ARG A 188 -2.68 17.76 -9.15
N ILE A 189 -3.57 17.50 -8.20
CA ILE A 189 -3.32 17.82 -6.78
C ILE A 189 -2.19 16.94 -6.23
N LEU A 190 -2.19 15.65 -6.53
CA LEU A 190 -1.10 14.75 -6.15
C LEU A 190 0.24 15.25 -6.73
N GLY A 191 0.26 15.62 -8.01
CA GLY A 191 1.45 16.19 -8.65
C GLY A 191 1.91 17.49 -8.01
N VAL A 192 0.99 18.42 -7.70
CA VAL A 192 1.31 19.69 -7.01
C VAL A 192 1.83 19.44 -5.61
N VAL A 193 1.24 18.53 -4.84
CA VAL A 193 1.67 18.23 -3.47
C VAL A 193 3.03 17.56 -3.47
N LEU A 194 3.24 16.55 -4.32
CA LEU A 194 4.51 15.82 -4.37
C LEU A 194 5.63 16.70 -4.93
N PHE A 195 5.44 17.25 -6.13
CA PHE A 195 6.48 18.01 -6.82
C PHE A 195 6.65 19.40 -6.22
N GLY A 196 5.54 20.12 -5.98
CA GLY A 196 5.58 21.43 -5.34
C GLY A 196 6.06 21.37 -3.90
N GLY A 197 5.65 20.35 -3.13
CA GLY A 197 6.16 20.11 -1.79
C GLY A 197 7.65 19.79 -1.77
N ALA A 198 8.10 18.86 -2.62
CA ALA A 198 9.53 18.53 -2.73
C ALA A 198 10.38 19.74 -3.17
N MET A 199 9.88 20.53 -4.12
CA MET A 199 10.59 21.72 -4.59
C MET A 199 10.62 22.83 -3.53
N LEU A 200 9.52 23.04 -2.79
CA LEU A 200 9.51 23.95 -1.65
C LEU A 200 10.49 23.52 -0.56
N LEU A 201 10.53 22.22 -0.24
CA LEU A 201 11.51 21.68 0.70
C LEU A 201 12.94 21.91 0.21
N ALA A 202 13.23 21.61 -1.05
CA ALA A 202 14.54 21.85 -1.64
C ALA A 202 14.95 23.34 -1.57
N ILE A 203 14.02 24.26 -1.84
CA ILE A 203 14.26 25.70 -1.72
C ILE A 203 14.55 26.09 -0.27
N VAL A 204 13.80 25.59 0.70
CA VAL A 204 14.00 25.88 2.13
C VAL A 204 15.37 25.38 2.59
N PHE A 205 15.78 24.17 2.19
CA PHE A 205 17.09 23.62 2.51
C PHE A 205 18.23 24.39 1.84
N ALA A 206 18.06 24.81 0.59
CA ALA A 206 19.06 25.60 -0.13
C ALA A 206 19.19 27.03 0.44
N ALA A 207 18.08 27.65 0.85
CA ALA A 207 18.05 29.01 1.37
C ALA A 207 18.56 29.13 2.81
N SER A 208 18.45 28.08 3.62
CA SER A 208 18.98 28.08 4.98
C SER A 208 19.47 26.69 5.41
N PRO A 209 20.70 26.29 5.00
CA PRO A 209 21.31 25.05 5.44
C PRO A 209 21.42 25.03 6.97
N GLY A 210 20.63 24.20 7.62
CA GLY A 210 20.59 24.10 9.09
C GLY A 210 19.74 25.17 9.80
N GLY A 211 18.95 25.97 9.08
CA GLY A 211 18.03 26.93 9.68
C GLY A 211 16.94 26.29 10.54
N ALA A 212 16.39 27.05 11.49
CA ALA A 212 15.36 26.58 12.42
C ALA A 212 14.12 25.99 11.70
N VAL A 213 13.76 26.54 10.54
CA VAL A 213 12.66 26.03 9.69
C VAL A 213 13.00 24.66 9.10
N GLY A 214 14.20 24.49 8.55
CA GLY A 214 14.67 23.21 8.01
C GLY A 214 14.75 22.13 9.07
N GLN A 215 15.30 22.44 10.24
CA GLN A 215 15.35 21.50 11.38
C GLN A 215 13.95 21.12 11.89
N SER A 216 13.04 22.09 11.95
CA SER A 216 11.65 21.82 12.35
C SER A 216 10.93 20.93 11.33
N LEU A 217 11.12 21.18 10.03
CA LEU A 217 10.59 20.34 8.97
C LEU A 217 11.17 18.93 9.00
N MET A 218 12.48 18.78 9.23
CA MET A 218 13.12 17.47 9.41
C MET A 218 12.52 16.70 10.59
N ARG A 219 12.33 17.36 11.74
CA ARG A 219 11.67 16.73 12.90
C ARG A 219 10.23 16.32 12.60
N TRP A 220 9.48 17.15 11.89
CA TRP A 220 8.12 16.80 11.48
C TRP A 220 8.09 15.63 10.50
N GLN A 221 9.00 15.60 9.52
CA GLN A 221 9.13 14.49 8.59
C GLN A 221 9.53 13.21 9.32
N ASP A 222 10.47 13.29 10.26
CA ASP A 222 10.92 12.15 11.06
C ASP A 222 9.80 11.65 11.99
N LEU A 223 9.05 12.54 12.64
CA LEU A 223 7.87 12.16 13.43
C LEU A 223 6.76 11.54 12.56
N ALA A 224 6.53 12.08 11.36
CA ALA A 224 5.54 11.54 10.43
C ALA A 224 5.96 10.18 9.84
N ALA A 225 7.25 9.96 9.64
CA ALA A 225 7.81 8.72 9.09
C ALA A 225 7.99 7.65 10.17
N ASN A 226 8.73 7.99 11.22
CA ASN A 226 9.30 7.10 12.23
C ASN A 226 8.68 7.26 13.63
N GLY A 227 7.78 8.22 13.84
CA GLY A 227 7.07 8.37 15.11
C GLY A 227 6.17 7.18 15.43
N SER A 228 5.57 7.12 16.63
CA SER A 228 4.77 5.98 17.09
C SER A 228 3.56 5.61 16.22
N LEU A 229 3.06 6.57 15.44
CA LEU A 229 1.99 6.41 14.45
C LEU A 229 2.49 6.67 13.02
N GLY A 230 3.81 6.65 12.83
CA GLY A 230 4.47 7.02 11.60
C GLY A 230 4.10 6.07 10.45
N TYR A 231 4.20 6.58 9.22
CA TYR A 231 3.83 5.81 8.05
C TYR A 231 4.78 4.62 7.81
N ASN A 232 6.05 4.68 8.23
CA ASN A 232 6.95 3.51 8.13
C ASN A 232 6.47 2.37 9.03
N LEU A 233 6.05 2.69 10.26
CA LEU A 233 5.46 1.69 11.15
C LEU A 233 4.18 1.10 10.57
N ALA A 234 3.30 1.89 9.96
CA ALA A 234 2.07 1.38 9.37
C ALA A 234 2.30 0.52 8.11
N PHE A 235 3.22 0.95 7.24
CA PHE A 235 3.38 0.37 5.90
C PHE A 235 4.46 -0.72 5.79
N THR A 236 5.49 -0.67 6.63
CA THR A 236 6.62 -1.62 6.60
C THR A 236 6.87 -2.30 7.94
N ALA A 237 5.96 -2.13 8.92
CA ALA A 237 6.16 -2.55 10.32
C ALA A 237 7.43 -1.98 10.97
N GLY A 238 7.94 -0.88 10.40
CA GLY A 238 9.15 -0.21 10.86
C GLY A 238 10.44 -0.91 10.46
N VAL A 239 10.42 -1.93 9.57
CA VAL A 239 11.63 -2.63 9.14
C VAL A 239 12.71 -1.64 8.67
N SER A 240 12.36 -0.72 7.77
CA SER A 240 13.27 0.30 7.25
C SER A 240 13.72 1.35 8.26
N SER A 241 12.94 1.58 9.33
CA SER A 241 13.26 2.55 10.38
C SER A 241 14.02 1.95 11.56
N LEU A 242 13.99 0.62 11.69
CA LEU A 242 14.60 -0.12 12.79
C LEU A 242 15.99 -0.62 12.42
N SER A 243 16.36 -0.68 11.15
CA SER A 243 17.70 -1.03 10.69
C SER A 243 18.47 0.20 10.22
N ASP A 244 19.67 0.42 10.76
CA ASP A 244 20.65 1.35 10.22
C ASP A 244 21.78 0.56 9.55
N GLU A 245 22.24 1.00 8.39
CA GLU A 245 23.45 0.45 7.78
C GLU A 245 24.67 1.09 8.44
N TRP A 246 25.54 0.25 9.01
CA TRP A 246 26.78 0.67 9.63
C TRP A 246 27.98 0.15 8.83
N MET A 247 28.86 1.07 8.41
CA MET A 247 30.08 0.71 7.70
C MET A 247 31.17 0.35 8.72
N ARG A 248 31.57 -0.92 8.71
CA ARG A 248 32.66 -1.43 9.55
C ARG A 248 34.00 -0.92 9.02
N ALA A 249 35.01 -0.88 9.90
CA ALA A 249 36.35 -0.40 9.61
C ALA A 249 37.07 -1.15 8.46
N ASP A 250 36.60 -2.35 8.09
CA ASP A 250 37.07 -3.16 6.95
C ASP A 250 36.40 -2.77 5.61
N GLY A 251 35.50 -1.78 5.63
CA GLY A 251 34.76 -1.32 4.45
C GLY A 251 33.48 -2.12 4.15
N GLN A 252 33.13 -3.12 4.96
CA GLN A 252 31.87 -3.85 4.79
C GLN A 252 30.71 -3.13 5.49
N THR A 253 29.57 -3.02 4.81
CA THR A 253 28.32 -2.53 5.39
C THR A 253 27.59 -3.66 6.11
N VAL A 254 27.13 -3.39 7.32
CA VAL A 254 26.39 -4.34 8.14
C VAL A 254 25.12 -3.66 8.64
N SER A 255 23.96 -4.31 8.49
CA SER A 255 22.70 -3.81 9.03
C SER A 255 22.66 -4.02 10.54
N VAL A 256 22.56 -2.94 11.31
CA VAL A 256 22.40 -2.97 12.77
C VAL A 256 20.96 -2.56 13.10
N TRP A 257 20.28 -3.40 13.88
CA TRP A 257 18.87 -3.21 14.23
C TRP A 257 18.76 -2.58 15.62
N ARG A 258 18.04 -1.46 15.72
CA ARG A 258 17.74 -0.80 17.01
C ARG A 258 16.79 -1.63 17.85
N ASP A 259 15.78 -2.22 17.21
CA ASP A 259 14.84 -3.16 17.83
C ASP A 259 14.20 -4.05 16.75
N LEU A 260 13.49 -5.09 17.16
CA LEU A 260 12.72 -5.95 16.26
C LEU A 260 11.30 -5.41 16.04
N PRO A 261 10.69 -5.69 14.86
CA PRO A 261 9.31 -5.31 14.61
C PRO A 261 8.36 -5.85 15.67
N SER A 262 7.50 -4.98 16.22
CA SER A 262 6.54 -5.37 17.26
C SER A 262 5.10 -5.30 16.75
N LEU A 263 4.34 -6.38 17.02
CA LEU A 263 2.93 -6.50 16.62
C LEU A 263 2.08 -5.36 17.20
N ARG A 264 2.34 -4.97 18.45
CA ARG A 264 1.58 -3.92 19.14
C ARG A 264 1.76 -2.57 18.46
N SER A 265 3.00 -2.14 18.23
CA SER A 265 3.28 -0.83 17.61
C SER A 265 2.78 -0.77 16.17
N TRP A 266 2.97 -1.85 15.40
CA TRP A 266 2.41 -1.96 14.06
C TRP A 266 0.88 -1.88 14.07
N ALA A 267 0.21 -2.68 14.91
CA ALA A 267 -1.25 -2.71 14.96
C ALA A 267 -1.83 -1.34 15.34
N THR A 268 -1.21 -0.61 16.26
CA THR A 268 -1.66 0.75 16.61
C THR A 268 -1.51 1.72 15.43
N ALA A 269 -0.36 1.73 14.77
CA ALA A 269 -0.13 2.60 13.61
C ALA A 269 -1.07 2.26 12.45
N MET A 270 -1.19 0.96 12.14
CA MET A 270 -2.07 0.44 11.08
C MET A 270 -3.53 0.83 11.35
N LEU A 271 -4.05 0.61 12.56
CA LEU A 271 -5.44 0.94 12.89
C LEU A 271 -5.70 2.45 12.80
N SER A 272 -4.75 3.29 13.24
CA SER A 272 -4.87 4.74 13.12
C SER A 272 -4.94 5.18 11.65
N TRP A 273 -4.04 4.69 10.80
CA TRP A 273 -4.02 5.00 9.37
C TRP A 273 -5.24 4.44 8.63
N PHE A 274 -5.68 3.23 8.97
CA PHE A 274 -6.88 2.64 8.41
C PHE A 274 -8.14 3.42 8.79
N ALA A 275 -8.29 3.78 10.06
CA ALA A 275 -9.40 4.62 10.52
C ALA A 275 -9.40 5.98 9.82
N ALA A 276 -8.24 6.64 9.70
CA ALA A 276 -8.10 7.89 8.98
C ALA A 276 -8.52 7.74 7.50
N ALA A 277 -8.08 6.68 6.83
CA ALA A 277 -8.45 6.41 5.43
C ALA A 277 -9.95 6.16 5.26
N VAL A 278 -10.58 5.41 6.18
CA VAL A 278 -12.03 5.19 6.18
C VAL A 278 -12.79 6.49 6.41
N ILE A 279 -12.38 7.31 7.39
CA ILE A 279 -13.00 8.62 7.67
C ILE A 279 -12.91 9.54 6.44
N LEU A 280 -11.74 9.62 5.80
CA LEU A 280 -11.55 10.42 4.59
C LEU A 280 -12.43 9.93 3.42
N LEU A 281 -12.53 8.61 3.24
CA LEU A 281 -13.41 8.03 2.23
C LEU A 281 -14.88 8.36 2.50
N LEU A 282 -15.33 8.19 3.74
CA LEU A 282 -16.70 8.51 4.13
C LEU A 282 -17.00 10.00 3.95
N ALA A 283 -16.08 10.89 4.30
CA ALA A 283 -16.20 12.32 4.08
C ALA A 283 -16.28 12.67 2.58
N ALA A 284 -15.44 12.04 1.75
CA ALA A 284 -15.47 12.19 0.30
C ALA A 284 -16.81 11.74 -0.31
N ILE A 285 -17.36 10.61 0.15
CA ILE A 285 -18.67 10.11 -0.26
C ILE A 285 -19.80 11.03 0.22
N ALA A 286 -19.72 11.52 1.47
CA ALA A 286 -20.75 12.36 2.08
C ALA A 286 -20.90 13.73 1.41
N ARG A 287 -19.78 14.34 0.97
CA ARG A 287 -19.75 15.63 0.26
C ARG A 287 -20.66 15.69 -0.97
N HIS A 288 -20.99 14.55 -1.57
CA HIS A 288 -21.85 14.46 -2.75
C HIS A 288 -23.36 14.60 -2.46
N ARG A 289 -23.74 14.87 -1.21
CA ARG A 289 -25.13 15.10 -0.77
C ARG A 289 -25.68 16.47 -1.15
N GLU A 290 -24.85 17.45 -1.54
CA GLU A 290 -25.24 18.88 -1.48
C GLU A 290 -25.40 19.62 -2.82
N ARG A 291 -25.24 18.97 -3.98
CA ARG A 291 -25.35 19.67 -5.30
C ARG A 291 -26.68 19.45 -6.03
N THR A 292 -27.79 19.52 -5.31
CA THR A 292 -29.15 19.55 -5.88
C THR A 292 -29.96 20.72 -5.32
N GLY A 293 -29.30 21.87 -5.17
CA GLY A 293 -29.95 23.18 -4.99
C GLY A 293 -29.97 23.91 -6.33
#